data_AF-V5I9V4-F1
#
_entry.id   AF-V5I9V4-F1
#
_cell.length_a   1.000
_cell.length_b   1.000
_cell.length_c   1.000
_cell.angle_alpha   90.00
_cell.angle_beta   90.00
_cell.angle_gamma   90.00
#
_symmetry.space_group_name_H-M   'P 1'
#
loop_
_entity.id
_entity.type
_entity.pdbx_description
1 polymer ?
#
loop_
_entity_poly.entity_id
_entity_poly.type
_entity_poly.pdbx_seq_one_letter_code
_entity_poly.pdbx_strand_id
1 'polypeptide(L)'
;MSTACYTYVSEISTPESRGFLQALGPICASFGILLTYTLGYYIRWSTVALISVTFGIFSMVTIHFLPESPGYLLKNNRTAEGFEVYLWFRRNNVIAQQEIDSYHENLKQNKNDGTAWKEAYLSPQTVKPFFILVILFLLQEFSGIYTLLFYAVSFFEETDLNIDDYISSIIVGIIRFTMSIVA
;
A
#
# COMPACT_ATOMS: atom_id res chain seq x y z
N MET A 1 8.64 0.49 -2.04
CA MET A 1 7.99 -0.75 -2.56
C MET A 1 6.47 -0.72 -2.46
N SER A 2 5.88 -0.02 -1.49
CA SER A 2 4.41 0.05 -1.31
C SER A 2 3.67 0.77 -2.45
N THR A 3 4.25 1.81 -3.06
CA THR A 3 3.59 2.59 -4.13
C THR A 3 3.23 1.74 -5.35
N ALA A 4 4.14 0.87 -5.80
CA ALA A 4 3.88 -0.04 -6.91
C ALA A 4 2.74 -1.02 -6.61
N CYS A 5 2.65 -1.52 -5.37
CA CYS A 5 1.55 -2.36 -4.93
C CYS A 5 0.21 -1.60 -4.96
N TYR A 6 0.16 -0.37 -4.44
CA TYR A 6 -1.06 0.44 -4.48
C TYR A 6 -1.49 0.78 -5.91
N THR A 7 -0.55 1.08 -6.81
CA THR A 7 -0.84 1.30 -8.23
C THR A 7 -1.38 0.03 -8.87
N TYR A 8 -0.70 -1.11 -8.68
CA TYR A 8 -1.16 -2.39 -9.22
C TYR A 8 -2.56 -2.77 -8.71
N VAL A 9 -2.80 -2.67 -7.40
CA VAL A 9 -4.12 -2.90 -6.79
C VAL A 9 -5.16 -1.93 -7.37
N SER A 10 -4.81 -0.67 -7.60
CA SER A 10 -5.73 0.31 -8.20
C SER A 10 -6.10 -0.02 -9.65
N GLU A 11 -5.18 -0.60 -10.42
CA GLU A 11 -5.38 -0.98 -11.83
C GLU A 11 -6.20 -2.26 -11.97
N ILE A 12 -6.02 -3.24 -11.08
CA ILE A 12 -6.77 -4.50 -11.13
C ILE A 12 -8.14 -4.42 -10.44
N SER A 13 -8.32 -3.50 -9.50
CA SER A 13 -9.56 -3.40 -8.70
C SER A 13 -10.72 -2.78 -9.50
N THR A 14 -11.94 -3.23 -9.22
CA THR A 14 -13.14 -2.52 -9.69
C THR A 14 -13.34 -1.25 -8.86
N PRO A 15 -14.01 -0.21 -9.40
CA PRO A 15 -14.26 1.04 -8.67
C PRO A 15 -14.93 0.84 -7.31
N GLU A 16 -15.82 -0.15 -7.19
CA GLU A 16 -16.55 -0.47 -5.96
C GLU A 16 -15.65 -1.13 -4.89
N SER A 17 -14.72 -2.01 -5.27
CA SER A 17 -13.87 -2.74 -4.33
C SER A 17 -12.52 -2.06 -4.06
N ARG A 18 -12.18 -1.02 -4.84
CA ARG A 18 -10.89 -0.33 -4.76
C ARG A 18 -10.62 0.25 -3.37
N GLY A 19 -11.60 0.89 -2.75
CA GLY A 19 -11.46 1.45 -1.41
C GLY A 19 -11.14 0.38 -0.36
N PHE A 20 -11.88 -0.73 -0.38
CA PHE A 20 -11.64 -1.86 0.52
C PHE A 20 -10.25 -2.48 0.33
N LEU A 21 -9.85 -2.75 -0.92
CA LEU A 21 -8.54 -3.34 -1.21
C LEU A 21 -7.37 -2.41 -0.83
N GLN A 22 -7.55 -1.09 -0.92
CA GLN A 22 -6.55 -0.13 -0.47
C GLN A 22 -6.47 -0.07 1.07
N ALA A 23 -7.60 -0.17 1.77
CA ALA A 23 -7.66 -0.19 3.23
C ALA A 23 -6.97 -1.43 3.86
N LEU A 24 -6.89 -2.55 3.13
CA LEU A 24 -6.16 -3.74 3.58
C LEU A 24 -4.66 -3.47 3.82
N GLY A 25 -4.06 -2.52 3.11
CA GLY A 25 -2.63 -2.21 3.24
C GLY A 25 -2.23 -1.79 4.67
N PRO A 26 -2.82 -0.69 5.20
CA PRO A 26 -2.61 -0.27 6.59
C PRO A 26 -3.00 -1.34 7.62
N ILE A 27 -4.08 -2.09 7.40
CA ILE A 27 -4.52 -3.17 8.30
C ILE A 27 -3.46 -4.26 8.42
N CYS A 28 -2.96 -4.76 7.27
CA CYS A 28 -1.90 -5.76 7.24
C CYS A 28 -0.59 -5.23 7.85
N ALA A 29 -0.24 -3.97 7.62
CA ALA A 29 0.95 -3.35 8.22
C ALA A 29 0.85 -3.28 9.75
N SER A 30 -0.31 -2.85 10.27
CA SER A 30 -0.57 -2.80 11.73
C SER A 30 -0.61 -4.20 12.35
N PHE A 31 -1.18 -5.19 11.65
CA PHE A 31 -1.15 -6.59 12.07
C PHE A 31 0.28 -7.14 12.15
N GLY A 32 1.12 -6.85 11.16
CA GLY A 32 2.53 -7.27 11.15
C GLY A 32 3.32 -6.71 12.34
N ILE A 33 3.06 -5.46 12.73
CA ILE A 33 3.68 -4.84 13.91
C ILE A 33 3.20 -5.50 15.20
N LEU A 34 1.90 -5.71 15.35
CA LEU A 34 1.33 -6.44 16.48
C LEU A 34 1.97 -7.83 16.62
N LEU A 35 2.05 -8.58 15.52
CA LEU A 35 2.68 -9.89 15.47
C LEU A 35 4.16 -9.83 15.85
N THR A 36 4.89 -8.81 15.41
CA THR A 36 6.30 -8.62 15.76
C THR A 36 6.49 -8.35 17.25
N TYR A 37 5.66 -7.49 17.86
CA TYR A 37 5.70 -7.23 19.30
C TYR A 37 5.35 -8.47 20.12
N THR A 38 4.32 -9.21 19.71
CA THR A 38 3.94 -10.46 20.40
C THR A 38 5.05 -11.51 20.29
N LEU A 39 5.62 -11.72 19.10
CA LEU A 39 6.73 -12.67 18.94
C LEU A 39 8.00 -12.22 19.68
N GLY A 40 8.26 -10.90 19.73
CA GLY A 40 9.39 -10.32 20.45
C GLY A 40 9.33 -10.55 21.96
N TYR A 41 8.12 -10.70 22.53
CA TYR A 41 7.93 -11.06 23.93
C TYR A 41 8.31 -12.53 24.23
N TYR A 42 7.89 -13.46 23.35
CA TYR A 42 8.09 -14.90 23.59
C TYR A 42 9.43 -15.44 23.09
N ILE A 43 10.05 -14.80 22.10
CA ILE A 43 11.19 -15.34 21.36
C ILE A 43 12.28 -14.28 21.21
N ARG A 44 13.55 -14.73 21.21
CA ARG A 44 14.71 -13.86 20.93
C ARG A 44 14.55 -13.13 19.59
N TRP A 45 14.89 -11.84 19.60
CA TRP A 45 14.81 -10.92 18.44
C TRP A 45 15.42 -11.47 17.14
N SER A 46 16.51 -12.24 17.23
CA SER A 46 17.17 -12.86 16.07
C SER A 46 16.28 -13.86 15.33
N THR A 47 15.45 -14.60 16.06
CA THR A 47 14.52 -15.58 15.48
C THR A 47 13.33 -14.87 14.86
N VAL A 48 12.83 -13.82 15.51
CA VAL A 48 11.77 -12.95 14.96
C VAL A 48 12.22 -12.34 13.63
N ALA A 49 13.46 -11.86 13.55
CA ALA A 49 14.04 -11.35 12.31
C ALA A 49 14.08 -12.43 11.20
N LEU A 50 14.45 -13.67 11.53
CA LEU A 50 14.48 -14.79 10.59
C LEU A 50 13.07 -15.15 10.07
N ILE A 51 12.07 -15.12 10.95
CA ILE A 51 10.65 -15.30 10.55
C ILE A 51 10.23 -14.20 9.58
N SER A 52 10.53 -12.93 9.87
CA SER A 52 10.22 -11.79 8.99
C SER A 52 10.87 -11.91 7.61
N VAL A 53 12.14 -12.36 7.54
CA VAL A 53 12.82 -12.65 6.26
C VAL A 53 12.09 -13.74 5.48
N THR A 54 11.60 -14.77 6.17
CA THR A 54 10.85 -15.86 5.53
C THR A 54 9.57 -15.35 4.87
N PHE A 55 8.81 -14.46 5.54
CA PHE A 55 7.65 -13.79 4.94
C PHE A 55 8.03 -12.94 3.72
N GLY A 56 9.17 -12.24 3.80
CA GLY A 56 9.72 -11.47 2.67
C GLY A 56 10.00 -12.35 1.44
N ILE A 57 10.70 -13.47 1.62
CA ILE A 57 10.99 -14.45 0.55
C ILE A 57 9.68 -15.01 -0.01
N PHE A 58 8.74 -15.40 0.84
CA PHE A 58 7.44 -15.90 0.41
C PHE A 58 6.68 -14.88 -0.45
N SER A 59 6.70 -13.60 -0.06
CA SER A 59 6.08 -12.53 -0.86
C SER A 59 6.74 -12.38 -2.23
N MET A 60 8.07 -12.49 -2.30
CA MET A 60 8.83 -12.38 -3.56
C MET A 60 8.50 -13.51 -4.52
N VAL A 61 8.39 -14.75 -4.00
CA VAL A 61 7.97 -15.92 -4.78
C VAL A 61 6.53 -15.74 -5.28
N THR A 62 5.63 -15.25 -4.43
CA THR A 62 4.22 -15.06 -4.79
C THR A 62 4.04 -14.01 -5.88
N ILE A 63 4.79 -12.91 -5.83
CA ILE A 63 4.75 -11.85 -6.86
C ILE A 63 5.13 -12.41 -8.24
N HIS A 64 6.03 -13.39 -8.31
CA HIS A 64 6.44 -13.99 -9.59
C HIS A 64 5.30 -14.73 -10.32
N PHE A 65 4.29 -15.21 -9.59
CA PHE A 65 3.12 -15.87 -10.17
C PHE A 65 1.98 -14.91 -10.52
N LEU A 66 2.10 -13.63 -10.14
CA LEU A 66 1.05 -12.65 -10.33
C LEU A 66 1.07 -12.16 -11.79
N PRO A 67 -0.10 -12.03 -12.46
CA PRO A 67 -0.13 -11.50 -13.82
C PRO A 67 0.37 -10.05 -13.83
N GLU A 68 0.98 -9.65 -14.94
CA GLU A 68 1.42 -8.27 -15.13
C GLU A 68 0.24 -7.28 -15.12
N SER A 69 0.50 -6.03 -14.76
CA SER A 69 -0.54 -5.00 -14.75
C SER A 69 -1.19 -4.87 -16.14
N PRO A 70 -2.53 -4.85 -16.23
CA PRO A 70 -3.21 -4.66 -17.51
C PRO A 70 -2.90 -3.29 -18.14
N GLY A 71 -2.72 -2.24 -17.32
CA GLY A 71 -2.33 -0.91 -17.80
C GLY A 71 -0.93 -0.89 -18.41
N TYR A 72 0.00 -1.68 -17.86
CA TYR A 72 1.34 -1.85 -18.42
C TYR A 72 1.31 -2.59 -19.77
N LEU A 73 0.51 -3.67 -19.87
CA LEU A 73 0.37 -4.45 -21.11
C LEU A 73 -0.22 -3.60 -22.25
N LEU A 74 -1.26 -2.80 -21.97
CA LEU A 74 -1.85 -1.89 -22.94
C LEU A 74 -0.87 -0.81 -23.42
N LYS A 75 -0.07 -0.25 -22.49
CA LYS A 75 0.97 0.74 -22.83
C LYS A 75 2.03 0.18 -23.79
N ASN A 76 2.36 -1.11 -23.66
CA ASN A 76 3.34 -1.81 -24.50
C ASN A 76 2.76 -2.38 -25.80
N ASN A 77 1.55 -1.99 -26.19
CA ASN A 77 0.83 -2.50 -27.36
C ASN A 77 0.51 -4.01 -27.32
N ARG A 78 0.52 -4.64 -26.12
CA ARG A 78 0.13 -6.04 -25.91
C ARG A 78 -1.35 -6.13 -25.54
N THR A 79 -2.21 -5.69 -26.45
CA THR A 79 -3.66 -5.53 -26.20
C THR A 79 -4.39 -6.85 -25.96
N ALA A 80 -4.02 -7.92 -26.67
CA ALA A 80 -4.62 -9.25 -26.49
C ALA A 80 -4.37 -9.80 -25.08
N GLU A 81 -3.13 -9.68 -24.59
CA GLU A 81 -2.77 -10.13 -23.24
C GLU A 81 -3.41 -9.26 -22.15
N GLY A 82 -3.48 -7.93 -22.39
CA GLY A 82 -4.22 -7.02 -21.51
C GLY A 82 -5.70 -7.39 -21.40
N PHE A 83 -6.33 -7.81 -22.50
CA PHE A 83 -7.71 -8.29 -22.51
C PHE A 83 -7.89 -9.57 -21.69
N GLU A 84 -6.99 -10.55 -21.83
CA GLU A 84 -7.05 -11.78 -21.03
C GLU A 84 -6.93 -11.50 -19.52
N VAL A 85 -6.03 -10.58 -19.13
CA VAL A 85 -5.88 -10.16 -17.74
C VAL A 85 -7.13 -9.44 -17.24
N TYR A 86 -7.69 -8.50 -18.01
CA TYR A 86 -8.96 -7.86 -17.64
C TYR A 86 -10.12 -8.85 -17.54
N LEU A 87 -10.19 -9.83 -18.45
CA LEU A 87 -11.19 -10.88 -18.42
C LEU A 87 -11.04 -11.75 -17.16
N TRP A 88 -9.81 -12.06 -16.75
CA TRP A 88 -9.53 -12.80 -15.52
C TRP A 88 -10.06 -12.07 -14.27
N PHE A 89 -9.81 -10.76 -14.18
CA PHE A 89 -10.24 -9.94 -13.03
C PHE A 89 -11.73 -9.56 -13.06
N ARG A 90 -12.30 -9.21 -14.22
CA ARG A 90 -13.69 -8.74 -14.36
C ARG A 90 -14.69 -9.86 -14.61
N ARG A 91 -14.22 -11.03 -15.08
CA ARG A 91 -15.04 -12.19 -15.50
C ARG A 91 -16.16 -11.85 -16.49
N ASN A 92 -16.05 -10.75 -17.22
CA ASN A 92 -17.04 -10.27 -18.17
C ASN A 92 -16.35 -9.64 -19.39
N ASN A 93 -16.60 -10.21 -20.57
CA ASN A 93 -16.02 -9.76 -21.84
C ASN A 93 -16.41 -8.32 -22.22
N VAL A 94 -17.65 -7.91 -21.92
CA VAL A 94 -18.16 -6.59 -22.31
C VAL A 94 -17.47 -5.49 -21.50
N ILE A 95 -17.32 -5.70 -20.20
CA ILE A 95 -16.66 -4.75 -19.29
C ILE A 95 -15.15 -4.67 -19.58
N ALA A 96 -14.52 -5.81 -19.85
CA ALA A 96 -13.11 -5.86 -20.23
C ALA A 96 -12.84 -5.06 -21.52
N GLN A 97 -13.69 -5.21 -22.54
CA GLN A 97 -13.56 -4.46 -23.78
C GLN A 97 -13.77 -2.95 -23.58
N GLN A 98 -14.78 -2.57 -22.77
CA GLN A 98 -15.04 -1.16 -22.44
C GLN A 98 -13.86 -0.49 -21.73
N GLU A 99 -13.19 -1.18 -20.80
CA GLU A 99 -12.02 -0.61 -20.13
C GLU A 99 -10.85 -0.39 -21.11
N ILE A 100 -10.62 -1.32 -22.05
CA ILE A 100 -9.60 -1.18 -23.09
C ILE A 100 -9.92 -0.01 -24.03
N ASP A 101 -11.17 0.11 -24.47
CA ASP A 101 -11.61 1.18 -25.35
C ASP A 101 -11.44 2.55 -24.67
N SER A 102 -11.84 2.64 -23.39
CA SER A 102 -11.64 3.84 -22.57
C SER A 102 -10.16 4.21 -22.42
N TYR A 103 -9.28 3.22 -22.27
CA TYR A 103 -7.83 3.46 -22.18
C TYR A 103 -7.27 4.03 -23.49
N HIS A 104 -7.71 3.48 -24.64
CA HIS A 104 -7.30 3.98 -25.95
C HIS A 104 -7.82 5.39 -26.24
N GLU A 105 -9.03 5.74 -25.80
CA GLU A 105 -9.56 7.11 -25.89
C GLU A 105 -8.70 8.09 -25.08
N ASN A 106 -8.40 7.75 -23.81
CA ASN A 106 -7.54 8.56 -22.95
C ASN A 106 -6.12 8.75 -23.52
N LEU A 107 -5.57 7.74 -24.20
CA LEU A 107 -4.27 7.85 -24.88
C LEU A 107 -4.30 8.78 -26.11
N LYS A 108 -5.39 8.73 -26.90
CA LYS A 108 -5.55 9.61 -28.07
C LYS A 108 -5.69 11.07 -27.64
N GLN A 109 -6.39 11.32 -26.53
CA GLN A 109 -6.56 12.65 -25.97
C GLN A 109 -5.25 13.23 -25.43
N ASN A 110 -4.41 12.40 -24.79
CA ASN A 110 -3.12 12.84 -24.22
C ASN A 110 -1.99 13.00 -25.26
N LYS A 111 -2.06 12.38 -26.44
CA LYS A 111 -0.99 12.48 -27.46
C LYS A 111 -0.90 13.84 -28.16
N ASN A 112 -1.94 14.67 -28.10
CA ASN A 112 -1.96 15.95 -28.80
C ASN A 112 -1.23 17.09 -28.07
N ASP A 113 -0.91 16.95 -26.79
CA ASP A 113 -0.35 18.04 -25.98
C ASP A 113 1.06 17.70 -25.44
N GLY A 114 2.10 18.05 -26.20
CA GLY A 114 3.51 17.90 -25.78
C GLY A 114 3.91 18.72 -24.55
N THR A 115 3.05 19.64 -24.10
CA THR A 115 3.17 20.47 -22.89
C THR A 115 2.35 19.94 -21.70
N ALA A 116 1.57 18.87 -21.89
CA ALA A 116 0.58 18.38 -20.92
C ALA A 116 1.14 18.04 -19.54
N TRP A 117 2.40 17.60 -19.42
CA TRP A 117 2.95 17.25 -18.11
C TRP A 117 3.15 18.51 -17.25
N LYS A 118 3.66 19.61 -17.80
CA LYS A 118 3.82 20.87 -17.05
C LYS A 118 2.47 21.43 -16.64
N GLU A 119 1.50 21.41 -17.54
CA GLU A 119 0.14 21.86 -17.22
C GLU A 119 -0.56 20.94 -16.21
N ALA A 120 -0.39 19.61 -16.30
CA ALA A 120 -0.95 18.67 -15.34
C ALA A 120 -0.36 18.83 -13.93
N TYR A 121 0.96 19.01 -13.83
CA TYR A 121 1.67 19.14 -12.54
C TYR A 121 1.58 20.56 -11.94
N LEU A 122 1.60 21.61 -12.75
CA LEU A 122 1.50 23.00 -12.28
C LEU A 122 0.06 23.53 -12.26
N SER A 123 -0.94 22.74 -12.67
CA SER A 123 -2.33 23.15 -12.57
C SER A 123 -2.71 23.44 -11.11
N PRO A 124 -3.48 24.50 -10.84
CA PRO A 124 -3.97 24.80 -9.50
C PRO A 124 -4.86 23.70 -8.92
N GLN A 125 -5.37 22.79 -9.77
CA GLN A 125 -6.18 21.63 -9.39
C GLN A 125 -5.33 20.49 -8.82
N THR A 126 -4.08 20.32 -9.28
CA THR A 126 -3.14 19.31 -8.76
C THR A 126 -2.28 19.85 -7.63
N VAL A 127 -1.79 21.10 -7.76
CA VAL A 127 -0.85 21.70 -6.80
C VAL A 127 -1.50 21.89 -5.42
N LYS A 128 -2.77 22.31 -5.34
CA LYS A 128 -3.46 22.53 -4.06
C LYS A 128 -3.59 21.24 -3.23
N PRO A 129 -4.18 20.14 -3.74
CA PRO A 129 -4.19 18.85 -3.03
C PRO A 129 -2.79 18.33 -2.72
N PHE A 130 -1.84 18.52 -3.64
CA PHE A 130 -0.46 18.10 -3.43
C PHE A 130 0.17 18.77 -2.21
N PHE A 131 0.06 20.10 -2.07
CA PHE A 131 0.59 20.80 -0.88
C PHE A 131 -0.11 20.38 0.41
N ILE A 132 -1.44 20.15 0.38
CA ILE A 132 -2.18 19.65 1.54
C ILE A 132 -1.64 18.28 1.96
N LEU A 133 -1.44 17.36 1.02
CA LEU A 133 -0.88 16.03 1.28
C LEU A 133 0.56 16.11 1.81
N VAL A 134 1.39 16.98 1.24
CA VAL A 134 2.77 17.19 1.72
C VAL A 134 2.79 17.69 3.16
N ILE A 135 1.98 18.69 3.49
CA ILE A 135 1.90 19.22 4.87
C ILE A 135 1.38 18.14 5.81
N LEU A 136 0.35 17.40 5.40
CA LEU A 136 -0.21 16.31 6.21
C LEU A 136 0.82 15.23 6.49
N PHE A 137 1.58 14.78 5.47
CA PHE A 137 2.65 13.80 5.67
C PHE A 137 3.79 14.34 6.53
N LEU A 138 4.17 15.61 6.39
CA LEU A 138 5.16 16.23 7.27
C LEU A 138 4.68 16.23 8.72
N LEU A 139 3.43 16.65 8.98
CA LEU A 139 2.85 16.62 10.32
C LEU A 139 2.80 15.19 10.89
N GLN A 140 2.51 14.20 10.04
CA GLN A 140 2.52 12.80 10.43
C GLN A 140 3.93 12.31 10.81
N GLU A 141 4.96 12.64 10.04
CA GLU A 141 6.35 12.27 10.38
C GLU A 141 6.82 13.00 11.65
N PHE A 142 6.51 14.29 11.79
CA PHE A 142 6.87 15.09 12.97
C PHE A 142 6.13 14.69 14.24
N SER A 143 5.04 13.92 14.15
CA SER A 143 4.37 13.34 15.32
C SER A 143 5.26 12.37 16.10
N GLY A 144 6.35 11.88 15.49
CA GLY A 144 7.27 10.93 16.13
C GLY A 144 6.70 9.52 16.26
N ILE A 145 5.58 9.22 15.58
CA ILE A 145 4.93 7.91 15.66
C ILE A 145 5.88 6.77 15.28
N TYR A 146 6.73 6.96 14.26
CA TYR A 146 7.70 5.93 13.86
C TYR A 146 8.82 5.73 14.89
N THR A 147 9.26 6.79 15.56
CA THR A 147 10.22 6.68 16.67
C THR A 147 9.62 5.84 17.79
N LEU A 148 8.37 6.11 18.19
CA LEU A 148 7.67 5.30 19.17
C LEU A 148 7.53 3.85 18.72
N LEU A 149 7.24 3.59 17.45
CA LEU A 149 7.07 2.22 16.93
C LEU A 149 8.38 1.41 16.88
N PHE A 150 9.52 2.04 16.63
CA PHE A 150 10.80 1.34 16.60
C PHE A 150 11.41 1.17 18.00
N TYR A 151 11.19 2.15 18.87
CA TYR A 151 11.78 2.20 20.20
C TYR A 151 10.76 2.01 21.32
N ALA A 152 9.59 1.42 21.04
CA ALA A 152 8.51 1.26 22.02
C ALA A 152 9.01 0.61 23.31
N VAL A 153 9.76 -0.49 23.18
CA VAL A 153 10.30 -1.23 24.33
C VAL A 153 11.26 -0.36 25.13
N SER A 154 12.26 0.24 24.47
CA SER A 154 13.24 1.12 25.14
C SER A 154 12.59 2.37 25.76
N PHE A 155 11.55 2.91 25.13
CA PHE A 155 10.79 4.03 25.66
C PHE A 155 10.07 3.66 26.95
N PHE A 156 9.44 2.48 27.02
CA PHE A 156 8.78 2.02 28.24
C PHE A 156 9.78 1.64 29.33
N GLU A 157 10.93 1.05 28.98
CA GLU A 157 12.04 0.78 29.91
C GLU A 157 12.50 2.06 30.62
N GLU A 158 12.61 3.17 29.90
CA GLU A 158 13.00 4.48 30.47
C GLU A 158 11.91 5.13 31.34
N THR A 159 10.65 4.74 31.16
CA THR A 159 9.51 5.37 31.84
C THR A 159 9.25 4.77 33.23
N ASP A 160 9.95 3.69 33.61
CA ASP A 160 9.90 3.01 34.93
C ASP A 160 8.45 2.71 35.37
N LEU A 161 7.64 2.21 34.42
CA LEU A 161 6.27 1.80 34.68
C LEU A 161 6.27 0.46 35.42
N ASN A 162 5.36 0.28 36.39
CA ASN A 162 5.16 -0.99 37.11
C ASN A 162 4.57 -2.13 36.22
N ILE A 163 4.63 -1.99 34.90
CA ILE A 163 4.08 -2.91 33.89
C ILE A 163 5.25 -3.35 33.00
N ASP A 164 5.29 -4.63 32.67
CA ASP A 164 6.28 -5.19 31.74
C ASP A 164 6.31 -4.44 30.39
N ASP A 165 7.51 -4.03 29.96
CA ASP A 165 7.73 -3.16 28.80
C ASP A 165 7.27 -3.78 27.48
N TYR A 166 7.35 -5.11 27.38
CA TYR A 166 6.88 -5.84 26.21
C TYR A 166 5.35 -5.89 26.18
N ILE A 167 4.69 -6.06 27.33
CA ILE A 167 3.22 -5.98 27.43
C ILE A 167 2.73 -4.59 27.02
N SER A 168 3.40 -3.53 27.47
CA SER A 168 3.10 -2.15 27.09
C SER A 168 3.22 -1.93 25.58
N SER A 169 4.27 -2.48 24.96
CA SER A 169 4.47 -2.44 23.50
C SER A 169 3.38 -3.19 22.74
N ILE A 170 2.95 -4.36 23.24
CA ILE A 170 1.83 -5.13 22.65
C ILE A 170 0.52 -4.33 22.69
N ILE A 171 0.24 -3.63 23.80
CA ILE A 171 -0.96 -2.77 23.92
C ILE A 171 -0.96 -1.68 22.84
N VAL A 172 0.19 -1.04 22.59
CA VAL A 172 0.33 -0.06 21.48
C VAL A 172 0.03 -0.71 20.14
N GLY A 173 0.52 -1.94 19.90
CA GLY A 173 0.20 -2.72 18.71
C GLY A 173 -1.30 -3.00 18.54
N ILE A 174 -1.99 -3.36 19.63
CA ILE A 174 -3.43 -3.64 19.62
C ILE A 174 -4.23 -2.37 19.30
N ILE A 175 -3.93 -1.25 19.99
CA ILE A 175 -4.61 0.04 19.75
C ILE A 175 -4.44 0.46 18.29
N ARG A 176 -3.23 0.31 17.74
CA ARG A 176 -2.99 0.64 16.34
C ARG A 176 -3.77 -0.26 15.38
N PHE A 177 -3.83 -1.57 15.65
CA PHE A 177 -4.54 -2.52 14.82
C PHE A 177 -6.05 -2.24 14.82
N THR A 178 -6.65 -2.01 15.99
CA THR A 178 -8.09 -1.67 16.09
C THR A 178 -8.40 -0.35 15.40
N MET A 179 -7.58 0.68 15.60
CA MET A 179 -7.74 1.95 14.88
C MET A 179 -7.63 1.80 13.37
N SER A 180 -6.75 0.91 12.88
CA SER A 180 -6.61 0.66 11.44
C SER A 180 -7.79 -0.07 10.81
N ILE A 181 -8.59 -0.80 11.61
CA ILE A 181 -9.81 -1.47 11.15
C ILE A 181 -11.00 -0.49 11.13
N VAL A 182 -11.02 0.46 12.06
CA VAL A 182 -12.11 1.44 12.19
C VAL A 182 -11.99 2.59 11.18
N ALA A 183 -10.75 2.96 10.82
CA ALA A 183 -10.43 4.02 9.86
C ALA A 183 -10.73 3.61 8.41
#